data_AF-A0A9D2T8D8-F1
#
_entry.id   AF-A0A9D2T8D8-F1
#
_cell.length_a   1.000
_cell.length_b   1.000
_cell.length_c   1.000
_cell.angle_alpha   90.00
_cell.angle_beta   90.00
_cell.angle_gamma   90.00
#
_symmetry.space_group_name_H-M   'P 1'
#
loop_
_entity.id
_entity.type
_entity.pdbx_description
1 polymer ?
#
loop_
_entity_poly.entity_id
_entity_poly.type
_entity_poly.pdbx_seq_one_letter_code
_entity_poly.pdbx_strand_id
1 'polypeptide(L)'
;MFQMPEYRAPDFSSQKFLDAPDVKWKEAVMDGVAPEGYHSTSMYPEYFKINGEWKLAEESRMDSSVVWTEGGTLKVVENRNLKVGDKVILGRTENAEEGIYLHSTGFLEEDEEQDQFVFRQGRSRETSYARDYDRLFELLRYERDHGNILWVMGPAFSFDADARAAMQKMVEHGYVDGLMAGNALATHDLEGALFHTALGQDIYTQKSHSNGHYHHLDVINKVRKSGSIPQFIEDYQIDNGIIYSCVKHEIPMVLTGSIRDDGPLPEVIGDAYEGQKAMRKLVKKATTVVCLATMLHTIATGNMTPSYRVLEDGTIRPVFLYTVDADEFVVNKLLDRGSLSATTIVTNVQDFIMLVARGLDVI
;
A
#
# COMPACT_ATOMS: atom_id res chain seq x y z
N MET A 1 -24.50 2.67 -5.57
CA MET A 1 -24.51 1.99 -4.26
C MET A 1 -23.44 0.93 -4.34
N PHE A 2 -22.34 1.15 -3.63
CA PHE A 2 -21.22 0.22 -3.63
C PHE A 2 -21.61 -1.09 -2.99
N GLN A 3 -21.25 -2.20 -3.65
CA GLN A 3 -21.42 -3.55 -3.14
C GLN A 3 -20.03 -4.17 -3.00
N MET A 4 -19.72 -4.70 -1.82
CA MET A 4 -18.48 -5.41 -1.57
C MET A 4 -18.49 -6.72 -2.37
N PRO A 5 -17.44 -7.03 -3.16
CA PRO A 5 -17.32 -8.33 -3.79
C PRO A 5 -17.29 -9.45 -2.74
N GLU A 6 -18.18 -10.42 -2.87
CA GLU A 6 -18.21 -11.59 -2.00
C GLU A 6 -17.13 -12.59 -2.40
N TYR A 7 -16.47 -13.19 -1.40
CA TYR A 7 -15.45 -14.21 -1.66
C TYR A 7 -16.09 -15.56 -1.92
N ARG A 8 -15.80 -16.13 -3.09
CA ARG A 8 -16.26 -17.46 -3.51
C ARG A 8 -15.17 -18.48 -3.23
N ALA A 9 -15.27 -19.18 -2.11
CA ALA A 9 -14.28 -20.19 -1.71
C ALA A 9 -14.23 -21.37 -2.72
N PRO A 10 -13.06 -22.02 -2.89
CA PRO A 10 -12.96 -23.20 -3.74
C PRO A 10 -13.80 -24.35 -3.18
N ASP A 11 -14.46 -25.11 -4.06
CA ASP A 11 -15.14 -26.34 -3.66
C ASP A 11 -14.14 -27.49 -3.46
N PHE A 12 -13.59 -27.57 -2.24
CA PHE A 12 -12.64 -28.61 -1.85
C PHE A 12 -13.23 -30.04 -1.81
N SER A 13 -14.55 -30.20 -2.01
CA SER A 13 -15.18 -31.51 -2.16
C SER A 13 -15.04 -32.09 -3.57
N SER A 14 -14.63 -31.28 -4.56
CA SER A 14 -14.41 -31.76 -5.92
C SER A 14 -13.20 -32.71 -6.01
N GLN A 15 -13.27 -33.65 -6.96
CA GLN A 15 -12.28 -34.73 -7.11
C GLN A 15 -10.84 -34.23 -7.23
N LYS A 16 -10.63 -33.09 -7.92
CA LYS A 16 -9.33 -32.42 -8.08
C LYS A 16 -8.65 -32.16 -6.72
N PHE A 17 -9.41 -31.66 -5.74
CA PHE A 17 -8.87 -31.30 -4.43
C PHE A 17 -8.80 -32.49 -3.47
N LEU A 18 -9.68 -33.48 -3.63
CA LEU A 18 -9.63 -34.74 -2.87
C LEU A 18 -8.40 -35.57 -3.24
N ASP A 19 -8.10 -35.70 -4.54
CA ASP A 19 -6.97 -36.49 -5.05
C ASP A 19 -5.62 -35.80 -4.91
N ALA A 20 -5.60 -34.48 -4.73
CA ALA A 20 -4.39 -33.72 -4.50
C ALA A 20 -3.60 -34.28 -3.30
N PRO A 21 -2.26 -34.38 -3.39
CA PRO A 21 -1.45 -34.81 -2.25
C PRO A 21 -1.41 -33.71 -1.18
N ASP A 22 -0.97 -34.07 0.03
CA ASP A 22 -0.51 -33.07 0.99
C ASP A 22 0.78 -32.39 0.48
N VAL A 23 0.95 -31.11 0.82
CA VAL A 23 2.14 -30.35 0.47
C VAL A 23 3.38 -30.99 1.07
N LYS A 24 4.47 -30.93 0.30
CA LYS A 24 5.80 -31.29 0.80
C LYS A 24 6.40 -30.08 1.51
N TRP A 25 7.28 -30.34 2.46
CA TRP A 25 8.07 -29.30 3.11
C TRP A 25 9.47 -29.81 3.41
N LYS A 26 10.39 -28.86 3.60
CA LYS A 26 11.76 -29.14 4.05
C LYS A 26 12.22 -28.06 5.02
N GLU A 27 13.03 -28.45 5.99
CA GLU A 27 13.61 -27.49 6.92
C GLU A 27 14.64 -26.61 6.21
N ALA A 28 14.58 -25.30 6.47
CA ALA A 28 15.66 -24.39 6.15
C ALA A 28 16.91 -24.80 6.94
N VAL A 29 18.03 -24.98 6.25
CA VAL A 29 19.31 -25.40 6.87
C VAL A 29 20.24 -24.22 7.14
N MET A 30 19.87 -23.01 6.71
CA MET A 30 20.62 -21.79 6.88
C MET A 30 19.66 -20.61 7.01
N ASP A 31 19.94 -19.69 7.93
CA ASP A 31 19.18 -18.44 8.08
C ASP A 31 19.17 -17.68 6.74
N GLY A 32 17.99 -17.19 6.35
CA GLY A 32 17.81 -16.41 5.14
C GLY A 32 17.74 -17.22 3.84
N VAL A 33 17.82 -18.55 3.89
CA VAL A 33 17.91 -19.42 2.69
C VAL A 33 16.76 -20.41 2.64
N ALA A 34 15.89 -20.24 1.65
CA ALA A 34 14.84 -21.21 1.34
C ALA A 34 15.43 -22.49 0.72
N PRO A 35 14.89 -23.68 1.04
CA PRO A 35 15.30 -24.93 0.40
C PRO A 35 14.99 -24.92 -1.10
N GLU A 36 15.75 -25.71 -1.88
CA GLU A 36 15.44 -25.91 -3.29
C GLU A 36 14.01 -26.44 -3.48
N GLY A 37 13.30 -25.89 -4.47
CA GLY A 37 11.91 -26.24 -4.73
C GLY A 37 10.88 -25.54 -3.83
N TYR A 38 11.28 -24.58 -2.98
CA TYR A 38 10.33 -23.79 -2.17
C TYR A 38 9.23 -23.15 -3.03
N HIS A 39 8.00 -23.13 -2.53
CA HIS A 39 6.92 -22.38 -3.17
C HIS A 39 7.09 -20.87 -2.94
N SER A 40 6.92 -20.07 -4.00
CA SER A 40 6.97 -18.61 -3.92
C SER A 40 5.56 -18.06 -4.05
N THR A 41 5.09 -17.37 -3.01
CA THR A 41 3.74 -16.81 -2.97
C THR A 41 3.53 -15.69 -3.99
N SER A 42 2.28 -15.57 -4.42
CA SER A 42 1.72 -14.50 -5.24
C SER A 42 1.04 -13.43 -4.37
N MET A 43 0.20 -12.58 -4.99
CA MET A 43 -0.69 -11.67 -4.27
C MET A 43 -2.05 -12.30 -3.90
N TYR A 44 -2.42 -13.43 -4.51
CA TYR A 44 -3.76 -14.01 -4.42
C TYR A 44 -3.94 -14.88 -3.17
N PRO A 45 -5.19 -15.23 -2.81
CA PRO A 45 -5.46 -16.30 -1.86
C PRO A 45 -4.81 -17.61 -2.31
N GLU A 46 -4.03 -18.21 -1.42
CA GLU A 46 -3.36 -19.49 -1.69
C GLU A 46 -3.66 -20.48 -0.58
N TYR A 47 -4.06 -21.67 -0.99
CA TYR A 47 -4.42 -22.77 -0.11
C TYR A 47 -3.38 -23.88 -0.17
N PHE A 48 -3.15 -24.52 0.96
CA PHE A 48 -2.15 -25.57 1.14
C PHE A 48 -2.82 -26.76 1.80
N LYS A 49 -2.77 -27.93 1.14
CA LYS A 49 -3.32 -29.17 1.68
C LYS A 49 -2.35 -29.78 2.68
N ILE A 50 -2.76 -29.87 3.94
CA ILE A 50 -1.92 -30.36 5.05
C ILE A 50 -2.74 -31.33 5.88
N ASN A 51 -2.25 -32.56 6.02
CA ASN A 51 -2.94 -33.64 6.73
C ASN A 51 -4.37 -33.88 6.20
N GLY A 52 -4.56 -33.76 4.88
CA GLY A 52 -5.84 -33.91 4.21
C GLY A 52 -6.74 -32.66 4.20
N GLU A 53 -6.38 -31.59 4.91
CA GLU A 53 -7.17 -30.36 5.01
C GLU A 53 -6.56 -29.21 4.19
N TRP A 54 -7.39 -28.53 3.40
CA TRP A 54 -6.98 -27.31 2.68
C TRP A 54 -7.02 -26.10 3.61
N LYS A 55 -5.86 -25.47 3.83
CA LYS A 55 -5.69 -24.31 4.72
C LYS A 55 -5.29 -23.07 3.92
N LEU A 56 -5.98 -21.96 4.14
CA LEU A 56 -5.66 -20.66 3.54
C LEU A 56 -4.46 -20.01 4.25
N ALA A 57 -3.54 -19.42 3.51
CA ALA A 57 -2.50 -18.57 4.06
C ALA A 57 -3.05 -17.17 4.41
N GLU A 58 -3.73 -17.02 5.55
CA GLU A 58 -4.50 -15.82 5.95
C GLU A 58 -3.77 -14.47 5.79
N GLU A 59 -2.44 -14.48 5.92
CA GLU A 59 -1.59 -13.36 5.53
C GLU A 59 -0.78 -13.71 4.29
N SER A 60 -0.81 -12.84 3.28
CA SER A 60 -0.03 -13.03 2.07
C SER A 60 0.81 -11.80 1.70
N ARG A 61 1.84 -12.07 0.89
CA ARG A 61 2.82 -11.16 0.32
C ARG A 61 3.46 -11.88 -0.86
N MET A 62 3.65 -11.22 -1.99
CA MET A 62 4.39 -11.84 -3.11
C MET A 62 5.89 -12.05 -2.79
N ASP A 63 6.53 -12.91 -3.57
CA ASP A 63 7.98 -13.20 -3.49
C ASP A 63 8.43 -13.67 -2.10
N SER A 64 7.60 -14.48 -1.44
CA SER A 64 7.87 -15.00 -0.10
C SER A 64 7.71 -16.52 -0.04
N SER A 65 8.30 -17.15 0.96
CA SER A 65 8.10 -18.58 1.25
C SER A 65 6.95 -18.77 2.23
N VAL A 66 6.35 -19.96 2.23
CA VAL A 66 5.35 -20.35 3.23
C VAL A 66 5.97 -21.33 4.22
N VAL A 67 5.90 -21.01 5.49
CA VAL A 67 6.39 -21.83 6.60
C VAL A 67 5.20 -22.48 7.29
N TRP A 68 5.24 -23.81 7.40
CA TRP A 68 4.32 -24.57 8.23
C TRP A 68 4.80 -24.58 9.68
N THR A 69 4.02 -23.98 10.58
CA THR A 69 4.42 -23.85 11.98
C THR A 69 4.01 -25.06 12.81
N GLU A 70 4.69 -25.29 13.94
CA GLU A 70 4.31 -26.32 14.91
C GLU A 70 2.90 -26.14 15.48
N GLY A 71 2.40 -24.90 15.51
CA GLY A 71 1.05 -24.56 15.96
C GLY A 71 -0.05 -24.86 14.94
N GLY A 72 0.29 -25.45 13.78
CA GLY A 72 -0.70 -25.82 12.79
C GLY A 72 -1.19 -24.65 11.91
N THR A 73 -0.41 -23.57 11.84
CA THR A 73 -0.71 -22.38 11.03
C THR A 73 0.34 -22.15 9.95
N LEU A 74 -0.06 -21.42 8.90
CA LEU A 74 0.80 -21.02 7.80
C LEU A 74 1.35 -19.62 8.05
N LYS A 75 2.65 -19.42 7.90
CA LYS A 75 3.28 -18.11 7.93
C LYS A 75 3.92 -17.80 6.59
N VAL A 76 3.56 -16.67 5.99
CA VAL A 76 4.25 -16.14 4.82
C VAL A 76 5.45 -15.32 5.26
N VAL A 77 6.64 -15.75 4.87
CA VAL A 77 7.93 -15.25 5.37
C VAL A 77 8.82 -14.91 4.20
N GLU A 78 9.31 -13.67 4.16
CA GLU A 78 10.35 -13.28 3.21
C GLU A 78 11.58 -14.17 3.40
N ASN A 79 12.19 -14.62 2.31
CA ASN A 79 13.28 -15.60 2.42
C ASN A 79 14.41 -15.13 3.34
N ARG A 80 14.75 -13.83 3.36
CA ARG A 80 15.78 -13.26 4.25
C ARG A 80 15.47 -13.38 5.75
N ASN A 81 14.21 -13.62 6.12
CA ASN A 81 13.76 -13.75 7.51
C ASN A 81 13.59 -15.22 7.93
N LEU A 82 13.78 -16.19 7.02
CA LEU A 82 13.74 -17.62 7.36
C LEU A 82 14.82 -17.95 8.39
N LYS A 83 14.48 -18.86 9.30
CA LYS A 83 15.36 -19.38 10.34
C LYS A 83 15.66 -20.85 10.14
N VAL A 84 16.85 -21.27 10.57
CA VAL A 84 17.19 -22.71 10.60
C VAL A 84 16.09 -23.48 11.34
N GLY A 85 15.59 -24.55 10.72
CA GLY A 85 14.50 -25.37 11.24
C GLY A 85 13.09 -24.96 10.78
N ASP A 86 12.92 -23.81 10.13
CA ASP A 86 11.62 -23.44 9.55
C ASP A 86 11.21 -24.47 8.50
N LYS A 87 10.01 -25.06 8.65
CA LYS A 87 9.45 -26.03 7.70
C LYS A 87 8.87 -25.31 6.49
N VAL A 88 9.70 -25.08 5.49
CA VAL A 88 9.32 -24.35 4.27
C VAL A 88 8.59 -25.28 3.31
N ILE A 89 7.40 -24.87 2.85
CA ILE A 89 6.60 -25.57 1.86
C ILE A 89 7.31 -25.57 0.50
N LEU A 90 7.27 -26.73 -0.17
CA LEU A 90 7.83 -26.96 -1.49
C LEU A 90 6.72 -27.10 -2.53
N GLY A 91 6.97 -26.59 -3.73
CA GLY A 91 6.07 -26.73 -4.89
C GLY A 91 6.44 -25.76 -6.01
N ARG A 92 6.09 -26.14 -7.24
CA ARG A 92 6.23 -25.32 -8.46
C ARG A 92 4.93 -25.22 -9.25
N THR A 93 3.90 -25.95 -8.82
CA THR A 93 2.57 -25.96 -9.41
C THR A 93 1.55 -25.43 -8.40
N GLU A 94 0.52 -24.77 -8.91
CA GLU A 94 -0.44 -23.98 -8.11
C GLU A 94 -1.90 -24.32 -8.43
N ASN A 95 -2.12 -25.46 -9.10
CA ASN A 95 -3.43 -25.97 -9.50
C ASN A 95 -3.77 -27.27 -8.76
N ALA A 96 -3.35 -27.35 -7.49
CA ALA A 96 -3.52 -28.47 -6.55
C ALA A 96 -2.64 -29.71 -6.79
N GLU A 97 -1.83 -29.76 -7.85
CA GLU A 97 -1.04 -30.96 -8.21
C GLU A 97 0.00 -31.34 -7.14
N GLU A 98 0.52 -30.34 -6.43
CA GLU A 98 1.48 -30.51 -5.32
C GLU A 98 0.88 -30.13 -3.95
N GLY A 99 -0.46 -30.12 -3.85
CA GLY A 99 -1.17 -29.70 -2.65
C GLY A 99 -1.22 -28.18 -2.46
N ILE A 100 -0.87 -27.40 -3.47
CA ILE A 100 -0.91 -25.92 -3.47
C ILE A 100 -1.95 -25.45 -4.47
N TYR A 101 -2.85 -24.56 -4.05
CA TYR A 101 -3.87 -23.99 -4.93
C TYR A 101 -3.92 -22.47 -4.83
N LEU A 102 -3.60 -21.79 -5.93
CA LEU A 102 -3.74 -20.35 -6.07
C LEU A 102 -5.13 -20.02 -6.60
N HIS A 103 -5.91 -19.27 -5.82
CA HIS A 103 -7.29 -18.90 -6.16
C HIS A 103 -7.41 -17.45 -6.60
N SER A 104 -7.13 -17.19 -7.88
CA SER A 104 -7.12 -15.84 -8.46
C SER A 104 -8.50 -15.30 -8.83
N THR A 105 -9.52 -16.16 -8.93
CA THR A 105 -10.87 -15.78 -9.41
C THR A 105 -11.89 -15.62 -8.30
N GLY A 106 -11.47 -15.74 -7.03
CA GLY A 106 -12.39 -15.77 -5.87
C GLY A 106 -13.26 -14.52 -5.67
N PHE A 107 -12.94 -13.40 -6.32
CA PHE A 107 -13.72 -12.16 -6.27
C PHE A 107 -14.27 -11.70 -7.63
N LEU A 108 -14.03 -12.45 -8.70
CA LEU A 108 -14.57 -12.11 -10.02
C LEU A 108 -16.08 -12.39 -10.05
N GLU A 109 -16.82 -11.66 -10.86
CA GLU A 109 -18.19 -12.04 -11.26
C GLU A 109 -18.11 -13.06 -12.41
N GLU A 110 -19.10 -13.93 -12.55
CA GLU A 110 -18.99 -15.13 -13.40
C GLU A 110 -19.16 -14.88 -14.91
N ASP A 111 -19.38 -13.64 -15.34
CA ASP A 111 -19.72 -13.31 -16.73
C ASP A 111 -19.02 -12.02 -17.19
N GLU A 112 -17.83 -12.14 -17.79
CA GLU A 112 -17.37 -11.17 -18.78
C GLU A 112 -16.93 -11.93 -20.03
N GLU A 113 -17.78 -11.96 -21.05
CA GLU A 113 -17.40 -12.38 -22.40
C GLU A 113 -16.25 -11.48 -22.88
N GLN A 114 -15.08 -12.07 -23.15
CA GLN A 114 -13.96 -11.34 -23.74
C GLN A 114 -14.17 -11.22 -25.26
N ASP A 115 -14.50 -10.01 -25.72
CA ASP A 115 -14.62 -9.69 -27.15
C ASP A 115 -13.30 -9.94 -27.91
N GLN A 116 -13.40 -10.46 -29.14
CA GLN A 116 -12.24 -10.84 -29.97
C GLN A 116 -11.47 -9.63 -30.55
N PHE A 117 -12.05 -8.43 -30.55
CA PHE A 117 -11.41 -7.21 -31.04
C PHE A 117 -11.81 -6.02 -30.17
N VAL A 118 -10.84 -5.47 -29.43
CA VAL A 118 -11.08 -4.43 -28.42
C VAL A 118 -10.04 -3.32 -28.54
N PHE A 119 -10.49 -2.07 -28.60
CA PHE A 119 -9.62 -0.89 -28.49
C PHE A 119 -9.45 -0.49 -27.00
N ARG A 120 -8.32 0.15 -26.65
CA ARG A 120 -8.06 0.72 -25.31
C ARG A 120 -8.06 -0.32 -24.18
N GLN A 121 -7.41 -1.47 -24.40
CA GLN A 121 -7.20 -2.48 -23.35
C GLN A 121 -6.29 -1.99 -22.20
N GLY A 122 -5.45 -0.98 -22.45
CA GLY A 122 -4.61 -0.33 -21.44
C GLY A 122 -5.15 1.03 -20.99
N ARG A 123 -4.86 1.42 -19.74
CA ARG A 123 -5.19 2.75 -19.22
C ARG A 123 -4.13 3.77 -19.63
N SER A 124 -4.56 4.94 -20.11
CA SER A 124 -3.68 6.04 -20.55
C SER A 124 -4.27 7.39 -20.17
N ARG A 125 -3.60 8.49 -20.54
CA ARG A 125 -4.14 9.84 -20.42
C ARG A 125 -5.45 10.08 -21.18
N GLU A 126 -5.80 9.22 -22.15
CA GLU A 126 -7.03 9.32 -22.95
C GLU A 126 -8.19 8.51 -22.36
N THR A 127 -7.96 7.74 -21.30
CA THR A 127 -8.98 6.95 -20.61
C THR A 127 -9.87 7.88 -19.76
N SER A 128 -11.19 7.69 -19.85
CA SER A 128 -12.11 8.36 -18.93
C SER A 128 -12.12 7.63 -17.60
N TYR A 129 -11.94 8.37 -16.51
CA TYR A 129 -11.91 7.84 -15.15
C TYR A 129 -13.17 8.19 -14.33
N ALA A 130 -14.22 8.76 -14.94
CA ALA A 130 -15.41 9.22 -14.22
C ALA A 130 -16.04 8.12 -13.35
N ARG A 131 -16.23 6.92 -13.93
CA ARG A 131 -16.76 5.77 -13.18
C ARG A 131 -15.78 5.24 -12.12
N ASP A 132 -14.47 5.33 -12.38
CA ASP A 132 -13.46 4.95 -11.38
C ASP A 132 -13.51 5.88 -10.17
N TYR A 133 -13.70 7.18 -10.39
CA TYR A 133 -13.91 8.17 -9.33
C TYR A 133 -15.21 7.90 -8.57
N ASP A 134 -16.34 7.70 -9.24
CA ASP A 134 -17.61 7.37 -8.58
C ASP A 134 -17.46 6.13 -7.68
N ARG A 135 -16.83 5.07 -8.21
CA ARG A 135 -16.55 3.84 -7.44
C ARG A 135 -15.62 4.10 -6.27
N LEU A 136 -14.56 4.89 -6.46
CA LEU A 136 -13.63 5.25 -5.39
C LEU A 136 -14.34 6.05 -4.29
N PHE A 137 -15.21 7.00 -4.63
CA PHE A 137 -15.94 7.78 -3.63
C PHE A 137 -16.87 6.90 -2.81
N GLU A 138 -17.63 6.02 -3.45
CA GLU A 138 -18.50 5.09 -2.74
C GLU A 138 -17.69 4.10 -1.89
N LEU A 139 -16.56 3.59 -2.39
CA LEU A 139 -15.65 2.73 -1.65
C LEU A 139 -15.09 3.44 -0.41
N LEU A 140 -14.53 4.64 -0.56
CA LEU A 140 -13.93 5.37 0.56
C LEU A 140 -14.98 5.74 1.62
N ARG A 141 -16.22 6.08 1.24
CA ARG A 141 -17.33 6.25 2.19
C ARG A 141 -17.60 4.98 2.99
N TYR A 142 -17.57 3.82 2.35
CA TYR A 142 -17.74 2.54 3.04
C TYR A 142 -16.55 2.21 3.95
N GLU A 143 -15.33 2.33 3.43
CA GLU A 143 -14.09 1.97 4.12
C GLU A 143 -13.80 2.88 5.33
N ARG A 144 -14.26 4.14 5.32
CA ARG A 144 -14.17 5.03 6.48
C ARG A 144 -14.75 4.39 7.75
N ASP A 145 -15.86 3.67 7.60
CA ASP A 145 -16.62 3.12 8.73
C ASP A 145 -16.36 1.62 8.94
N HIS A 146 -15.84 0.90 7.92
CA HIS A 146 -15.75 -0.57 7.91
C HIS A 146 -14.37 -1.11 7.52
N GLY A 147 -13.36 -0.24 7.46
CA GLY A 147 -12.12 -0.50 6.74
C GLY A 147 -10.87 0.08 7.38
N ASN A 148 -9.81 0.10 6.58
CA ASN A 148 -8.55 0.75 6.88
C ASN A 148 -7.94 1.29 5.58
N ILE A 149 -7.90 2.61 5.45
CA ILE A 149 -7.48 3.35 4.26
C ILE A 149 -6.05 3.86 4.46
N LEU A 150 -5.12 3.26 3.72
CA LEU A 150 -3.70 3.58 3.77
C LEU A 150 -3.29 4.45 2.57
N TRP A 151 -2.66 5.59 2.83
CA TRP A 151 -2.22 6.52 1.79
C TRP A 151 -0.69 6.47 1.64
N VAL A 152 -0.21 6.29 0.41
CA VAL A 152 1.24 6.24 0.09
C VAL A 152 1.58 7.43 -0.79
N MET A 153 2.35 8.38 -0.27
CA MET A 153 2.40 9.73 -0.83
C MET A 153 3.83 10.18 -1.19
N GLY A 154 3.95 10.81 -2.35
CA GLY A 154 5.14 11.54 -2.78
C GLY A 154 5.06 13.04 -2.50
N PRO A 155 6.19 13.76 -2.54
CA PRO A 155 6.27 15.18 -2.15
C PRO A 155 5.49 16.14 -3.06
N ALA A 156 5.03 15.71 -4.24
CA ALA A 156 4.25 16.56 -5.14
C ALA A 156 2.98 17.16 -4.49
N PHE A 157 2.43 16.49 -3.47
CA PHE A 157 1.32 17.00 -2.67
C PHE A 157 1.67 18.25 -1.89
N SER A 158 2.85 18.28 -1.29
CA SER A 158 3.29 19.40 -0.45
C SER A 158 3.64 20.66 -1.25
N PHE A 159 3.64 20.59 -2.59
CA PHE A 159 4.04 21.70 -3.46
C PHE A 159 2.87 22.60 -3.88
N ASP A 160 1.64 22.23 -3.49
CA ASP A 160 0.42 22.95 -3.80
C ASP A 160 -0.43 23.19 -2.55
N ALA A 161 -0.88 24.42 -2.35
CA ALA A 161 -1.62 24.81 -1.15
C ALA A 161 -2.97 24.08 -1.02
N ASP A 162 -3.70 23.93 -2.12
CA ASP A 162 -5.04 23.35 -2.12
C ASP A 162 -4.98 21.84 -1.92
N ALA A 163 -4.02 21.15 -2.55
CA ALA A 163 -3.79 19.72 -2.35
C ALA A 163 -3.41 19.39 -0.90
N ARG A 164 -2.55 20.22 -0.27
CA ARG A 164 -2.23 20.10 1.16
C ARG A 164 -3.48 20.25 2.03
N ALA A 165 -4.27 21.29 1.78
CA ALA A 165 -5.49 21.56 2.55
C ALA A 165 -6.54 20.45 2.37
N ALA A 166 -6.74 19.96 1.13
CA ALA A 166 -7.66 18.87 0.84
C ALA A 166 -7.24 17.58 1.55
N MET A 167 -5.95 17.21 1.53
CA MET A 167 -5.48 16.03 2.23
C MET A 167 -5.60 16.17 3.76
N GLN A 168 -5.34 17.35 4.32
CA GLN A 168 -5.65 17.63 5.74
C GLN A 168 -7.14 17.37 6.04
N LYS A 169 -8.05 17.81 5.17
CA LYS A 169 -9.49 17.56 5.33
C LYS A 169 -9.87 16.09 5.25
N MET A 170 -9.18 15.31 4.41
CA MET A 170 -9.34 13.86 4.36
C MET A 170 -8.97 13.21 5.70
N VAL A 171 -7.87 13.63 6.33
CA VAL A 171 -7.46 13.17 7.67
C VAL A 171 -8.51 13.55 8.72
N GLU A 172 -8.91 14.82 8.76
CA GLU A 172 -9.85 15.35 9.76
C GLU A 172 -11.22 14.65 9.73
N HIS A 173 -11.64 14.15 8.55
CA HIS A 173 -12.92 13.47 8.36
C HIS A 173 -12.82 11.93 8.38
N GLY A 174 -11.68 11.37 8.78
CA GLY A 174 -11.51 9.93 9.02
C GLY A 174 -11.27 9.08 7.77
N TYR A 175 -10.92 9.69 6.63
CA TYR A 175 -10.62 8.94 5.40
C TYR A 175 -9.16 8.48 5.29
N VAL A 176 -8.39 8.58 6.38
CA VAL A 176 -6.96 8.27 6.44
C VAL A 176 -6.67 7.54 7.75
N ASP A 177 -6.38 6.24 7.67
CA ASP A 177 -6.03 5.42 8.83
C ASP A 177 -4.52 5.20 8.99
N GLY A 178 -3.75 5.56 7.96
CA GLY A 178 -2.30 5.51 7.98
C GLY A 178 -1.70 6.21 6.78
N LEU A 179 -0.48 6.71 6.96
CA LEU A 179 0.28 7.40 5.91
C LEU A 179 1.69 6.81 5.78
N MET A 180 2.10 6.51 4.56
CA MET A 180 3.45 6.10 4.22
C MET A 180 4.08 7.08 3.23
N ALA A 181 5.27 7.56 3.57
CA ALA A 181 6.01 8.50 2.73
C ALA A 181 7.50 8.42 3.01
N GLY A 182 8.27 9.36 2.46
CA GLY A 182 9.66 9.58 2.81
C GLY A 182 9.91 10.96 3.41
N ASN A 183 11.18 11.23 3.76
CA ASN A 183 11.64 12.49 4.34
C ASN A 183 11.17 13.73 3.56
N ALA A 184 11.20 13.67 2.24
CA ALA A 184 10.85 14.79 1.36
C ALA A 184 9.41 15.28 1.54
N LEU A 185 8.41 14.39 1.58
CA LEU A 185 7.01 14.82 1.76
C LEU A 185 6.85 15.52 3.10
N ALA A 186 7.33 14.89 4.18
CA ALA A 186 7.17 15.44 5.52
C ALA A 186 7.89 16.79 5.67
N THR A 187 9.11 16.89 5.13
CA THR A 187 9.89 18.13 5.18
C THR A 187 9.19 19.26 4.45
N HIS A 188 8.74 19.04 3.21
CA HIS A 188 8.13 20.10 2.41
C HIS A 188 6.70 20.44 2.85
N ASP A 189 5.97 19.50 3.45
CA ASP A 189 4.68 19.82 4.07
C ASP A 189 4.85 20.74 5.29
N LEU A 190 5.85 20.47 6.14
CA LEU A 190 6.20 21.33 7.27
C LEU A 190 6.81 22.68 6.82
N GLU A 191 7.56 22.69 5.70
CA GLU A 191 8.01 23.92 5.04
C GLU A 191 6.83 24.77 4.55
N GLY A 192 5.84 24.13 3.93
CA GLY A 192 4.61 24.78 3.51
C GLY A 192 3.85 25.38 4.69
N ALA A 193 3.87 24.73 5.85
CA ALA A 193 3.22 25.25 7.05
C ALA A 193 4.00 26.42 7.69
N LEU A 194 5.33 26.34 7.76
CA LEU A 194 6.15 27.34 8.44
C LEU A 194 6.47 28.57 7.57
N PHE A 195 6.74 28.36 6.29
CA PHE A 195 7.24 29.39 5.38
C PHE A 195 6.32 29.65 4.18
N HIS A 196 5.25 28.87 4.03
CA HIS A 196 4.38 28.90 2.85
C HIS A 196 5.13 28.61 1.54
N THR A 197 6.21 27.83 1.62
CA THR A 197 7.01 27.43 0.45
C THR A 197 7.26 25.93 0.42
N ALA A 198 7.58 25.43 -0.77
CA ALA A 198 8.24 24.15 -0.95
C ALA A 198 9.45 24.34 -1.86
N LEU A 199 10.64 23.90 -1.40
CA LEU A 199 11.92 24.19 -2.07
C LEU A 199 12.13 25.69 -2.31
N GLY A 200 11.61 26.54 -1.40
CA GLY A 200 11.75 27.99 -1.50
C GLY A 200 10.86 28.68 -2.53
N GLN A 201 9.91 27.97 -3.14
CA GLN A 201 8.89 28.52 -4.01
C GLN A 201 7.55 28.56 -3.28
N ASP A 202 6.84 29.69 -3.34
CA ASP A 202 5.54 29.84 -2.71
C ASP A 202 4.53 28.82 -3.26
N ILE A 203 3.89 28.06 -2.39
CA ILE A 203 3.05 26.90 -2.75
C ILE A 203 1.72 27.28 -3.42
N TYR A 204 1.38 28.56 -3.49
CA TYR A 204 0.18 29.05 -4.16
C TYR A 204 0.52 29.85 -5.42
N THR A 205 1.34 30.88 -5.28
CA THR A 205 1.69 31.82 -6.36
C THR A 205 2.82 31.32 -7.26
N GLN A 206 3.53 30.27 -6.85
CA GLN A 206 4.67 29.70 -7.56
C GLN A 206 5.83 30.70 -7.77
N LYS A 207 5.92 31.73 -6.93
CA LYS A 207 7.04 32.70 -6.95
C LYS A 207 8.15 32.22 -6.04
N SER A 208 9.39 32.26 -6.52
CA SER A 208 10.56 31.95 -5.70
C SER A 208 10.82 33.05 -4.66
N HIS A 209 11.15 32.64 -3.43
CA HIS A 209 11.55 33.54 -2.36
C HIS A 209 13.07 33.77 -2.41
N SER A 210 13.50 34.99 -2.02
CA SER A 210 14.92 35.27 -1.81
C SER A 210 15.46 34.34 -0.72
N ASN A 211 16.58 33.65 -1.00
CA ASN A 211 17.15 32.62 -0.13
C ASN A 211 16.22 31.44 0.19
N GLY A 212 15.15 31.22 -0.59
CA GLY A 212 14.17 30.17 -0.34
C GLY A 212 14.77 28.74 -0.32
N HIS A 213 15.91 28.52 -0.99
CA HIS A 213 16.60 27.23 -0.97
C HIS A 213 17.03 26.79 0.45
N TYR A 214 17.12 27.71 1.42
CA TYR A 214 17.36 27.36 2.83
C TYR A 214 16.11 26.88 3.58
N HIS A 215 14.89 27.19 3.11
CA HIS A 215 13.68 26.99 3.91
C HIS A 215 13.49 25.53 4.36
N HIS A 216 13.62 24.56 3.46
CA HIS A 216 13.53 23.13 3.82
C HIS A 216 14.64 22.69 4.80
N LEU A 217 15.87 23.19 4.64
CA LEU A 217 16.99 22.90 5.54
C LEU A 217 16.77 23.51 6.93
N ASP A 218 16.20 24.71 6.99
CA ASP A 218 15.84 25.39 8.23
C ASP A 218 14.72 24.64 8.95
N VAL A 219 13.71 24.14 8.23
CA VAL A 219 12.66 23.27 8.80
C VAL A 219 13.29 22.02 9.40
N ILE A 220 14.12 21.29 8.65
CA ILE A 220 14.81 20.09 9.14
C ILE A 220 15.58 20.42 10.43
N ASN A 221 16.38 21.48 10.42
CA ASN A 221 17.16 21.89 11.59
C ASN A 221 16.28 22.24 12.79
N LYS A 222 15.14 22.92 12.57
CA LYS A 222 14.18 23.27 13.62
C LYS A 222 13.49 22.04 14.19
N VAL A 223 13.05 21.11 13.34
CA VAL A 223 12.44 19.85 13.81
C VAL A 223 13.45 19.05 14.63
N ARG A 224 14.68 18.89 14.13
CA ARG A 224 15.74 18.20 14.86
C ARG A 224 16.09 18.89 16.19
N LYS A 225 16.07 20.23 16.23
CA LYS A 225 16.28 21.00 17.47
C LYS A 225 15.14 20.80 18.48
N SER A 226 13.91 20.68 17.99
CA SER A 226 12.72 20.38 18.81
C SER A 226 12.73 18.92 19.30
N GLY A 227 13.47 18.05 18.62
CA GLY A 227 13.67 16.63 18.95
C GLY A 227 12.66 15.69 18.30
N SER A 228 11.52 16.21 17.84
CA SER A 228 10.48 15.47 17.12
C SER A 228 9.57 16.40 16.33
N ILE A 229 8.84 15.86 15.35
CA ILE A 229 7.78 16.55 14.60
C ILE A 229 6.67 17.05 15.54
N PRO A 230 6.11 16.23 16.47
CA PRO A 230 5.10 16.74 17.41
C PRO A 230 5.61 17.91 18.26
N GLN A 231 6.84 17.85 18.79
CA GLN A 231 7.39 18.97 19.57
C GLN A 231 7.61 20.20 18.69
N PHE A 232 8.06 20.02 17.44
CA PHE A 232 8.19 21.12 16.49
C PHE A 232 6.86 21.81 16.19
N ILE A 233 5.77 21.04 16.04
CA ILE A 233 4.43 21.57 15.85
C ILE A 233 4.03 22.48 17.02
N GLU A 234 4.32 22.07 18.25
CA GLU A 234 4.06 22.88 19.45
C GLU A 234 4.96 24.12 19.53
N ASP A 235 6.27 23.95 19.37
CA ASP A 235 7.30 25.00 19.50
C ASP A 235 7.10 26.14 18.50
N TYR A 236 6.65 25.81 17.29
CA TYR A 236 6.48 26.75 16.18
C TYR A 236 5.01 27.06 15.86
N GLN A 237 4.06 26.58 16.69
CA GLN A 237 2.62 26.83 16.55
C GLN A 237 2.08 26.47 15.16
N ILE A 238 2.52 25.32 14.63
CA ILE A 238 2.03 24.81 13.35
C ILE A 238 0.57 24.39 13.51
N ASP A 239 -0.30 24.86 12.62
CA ASP A 239 -1.75 24.67 12.70
C ASP A 239 -2.38 24.08 11.43
N ASN A 240 -1.56 23.73 10.44
CA ASN A 240 -2.00 23.22 9.15
C ASN A 240 -0.99 22.24 8.53
N GLY A 241 -1.47 21.48 7.54
CA GLY A 241 -0.67 20.55 6.75
C GLY A 241 -1.04 19.08 6.96
N ILE A 242 -0.49 18.24 6.09
CA ILE A 242 -0.71 16.79 6.07
C ILE A 242 -0.10 16.15 7.31
N ILE A 243 1.15 16.50 7.64
CA ILE A 243 1.88 15.97 8.80
C ILE A 243 1.26 16.48 10.09
N TYR A 244 0.90 17.78 10.14
CA TYR A 244 0.20 18.36 11.27
C TYR A 244 -1.09 17.61 11.59
N SER A 245 -1.95 17.41 10.59
CA SER A 245 -3.23 16.71 10.77
C SER A 245 -3.03 15.26 11.18
N CYS A 246 -2.05 14.55 10.61
CA CYS A 246 -1.72 13.19 11.04
C CYS A 246 -1.28 13.14 12.51
N VAL A 247 -0.42 14.06 12.96
CA VAL A 247 -0.02 14.13 14.38
C VAL A 247 -1.22 14.46 15.27
N LYS A 248 -2.03 15.45 14.87
CA LYS A 248 -3.16 15.94 15.66
C LYS A 248 -4.26 14.89 15.86
N HIS A 249 -4.46 14.03 14.86
CA HIS A 249 -5.45 12.96 14.84
C HIS A 249 -4.85 11.58 15.16
N GLU A 250 -3.59 11.53 15.61
CA GLU A 250 -2.89 10.29 15.98
C GLU A 250 -2.85 9.23 14.85
N ILE A 251 -2.80 9.69 13.60
CA ILE A 251 -2.68 8.83 12.43
C ILE A 251 -1.27 8.25 12.38
N PRO A 252 -1.11 6.91 12.33
CA PRO A 252 0.20 6.29 12.25
C PRO A 252 0.89 6.63 10.93
N MET A 253 2.11 7.16 11.04
CA MET A 253 2.95 7.50 9.90
C MET A 253 4.19 6.62 9.84
N VAL A 254 4.58 6.22 8.63
CA VAL A 254 5.89 5.61 8.36
C VAL A 254 6.63 6.47 7.35
N LEU A 255 7.72 7.08 7.79
CA LEU A 255 8.63 7.85 6.96
C LEU A 255 9.88 7.03 6.69
N THR A 256 10.03 6.47 5.49
CA THR A 256 11.22 5.69 5.13
C THR A 256 12.29 6.57 4.52
N GLY A 257 13.54 6.33 4.92
CA GLY A 257 14.69 7.04 4.41
C GLY A 257 15.04 6.67 2.96
N SER A 258 15.73 7.57 2.29
CA SER A 258 16.29 7.39 0.96
C SER A 258 17.70 7.98 0.89
N ILE A 259 18.51 7.47 -0.05
CA ILE A 259 19.89 7.93 -0.26
C ILE A 259 20.01 9.41 -0.68
N ARG A 260 18.89 10.08 -0.96
CA ARG A 260 18.81 11.49 -1.34
C ARG A 260 18.39 12.42 -0.20
N ASP A 261 18.12 11.89 0.99
CA ASP A 261 17.51 12.67 2.05
C ASP A 261 18.45 13.72 2.63
N ASP A 262 17.96 14.96 2.70
CA ASP A 262 18.56 16.04 3.48
C ASP A 262 18.17 15.90 4.95
N GLY A 263 19.12 16.07 5.89
CA GLY A 263 18.87 15.96 7.34
C GLY A 263 19.23 14.58 7.89
N PRO A 264 18.28 13.63 8.02
CA PRO A 264 16.81 13.73 7.83
C PRO A 264 16.05 14.21 9.09
N LEU A 265 14.71 14.29 9.00
CA LEU A 265 13.84 14.48 10.17
C LEU A 265 14.02 13.32 11.18
N PRO A 266 13.87 13.54 12.50
CA PRO A 266 14.11 12.52 13.54
C PRO A 266 13.31 11.22 13.38
N GLU A 267 12.09 11.31 12.86
CA GLU A 267 11.15 10.20 12.68
C GLU A 267 11.48 9.29 11.49
N VAL A 268 12.40 9.71 10.61
CA VAL A 268 12.73 8.97 9.39
C VAL A 268 13.50 7.69 9.73
N ILE A 269 12.97 6.56 9.28
CA ILE A 269 13.61 5.25 9.41
C ILE A 269 14.63 5.10 8.28
N GLY A 270 15.91 5.35 8.58
CA GLY A 270 16.99 5.26 7.60
C GLY A 270 17.34 3.84 7.15
N ASP A 271 17.09 2.83 7.99
CA ASP A 271 17.31 1.42 7.62
C ASP A 271 16.18 0.92 6.71
N ALA A 272 16.53 0.48 5.50
CA ALA A 272 15.55 0.07 4.49
C ALA A 272 14.71 -1.15 4.92
N TYR A 273 15.26 -2.06 5.72
CA TYR A 273 14.56 -3.26 6.16
C TYR A 273 13.64 -2.98 7.34
N GLU A 274 14.08 -2.18 8.31
CA GLU A 274 13.19 -1.70 9.38
C GLU A 274 12.10 -0.77 8.82
N GLY A 275 12.42 0.05 7.82
CA GLY A 275 11.45 0.87 7.10
C GLY A 275 10.39 0.02 6.40
N GLN A 276 10.81 -0.98 5.61
CA GLN A 276 9.88 -1.92 4.97
C GLN A 276 9.03 -2.70 6.01
N LYS A 277 9.63 -3.14 7.11
CA LYS A 277 8.92 -3.84 8.19
C LYS A 277 7.89 -2.94 8.86
N ALA A 278 8.20 -1.66 9.07
CA ALA A 278 7.25 -0.67 9.57
C ALA A 278 6.10 -0.44 8.57
N MET A 279 6.41 -0.27 7.29
CA MET A 279 5.39 -0.16 6.23
C MET A 279 4.48 -1.39 6.21
N ARG A 280 5.05 -2.61 6.24
CA ARG A 280 4.28 -3.86 6.25
C ARG A 280 3.30 -3.94 7.43
N LYS A 281 3.64 -3.38 8.60
CA LYS A 281 2.70 -3.35 9.74
C LYS A 281 1.42 -2.56 9.42
N LEU A 282 1.51 -1.46 8.66
CA LEU A 282 0.35 -0.72 8.18
C LEU A 282 -0.39 -1.48 7.08
N VAL A 283 0.34 -1.99 6.08
CA VAL A 283 -0.24 -2.76 4.97
C VAL A 283 -1.00 -4.00 5.45
N LYS A 284 -0.57 -4.62 6.56
CA LYS A 284 -1.27 -5.76 7.16
C LYS A 284 -2.66 -5.42 7.73
N LYS A 285 -2.98 -4.16 7.94
CA LYS A 285 -4.31 -3.71 8.37
C LYS A 285 -5.15 -3.17 7.21
N ALA A 286 -4.50 -2.68 6.16
CA ALA A 286 -5.17 -2.04 5.04
C ALA A 286 -6.17 -2.96 4.32
N THR A 287 -7.35 -2.38 4.03
CA THR A 287 -8.39 -2.90 3.12
C THR A 287 -8.46 -2.07 1.84
N THR A 288 -8.03 -0.81 1.90
CA THR A 288 -7.83 0.05 0.73
C THR A 288 -6.48 0.77 0.85
N VAL A 289 -5.71 0.77 -0.24
CA VAL A 289 -4.41 1.43 -0.35
C VAL A 289 -4.43 2.38 -1.54
N VAL A 290 -4.09 3.65 -1.34
CA VAL A 290 -4.04 4.66 -2.40
C VAL A 290 -2.61 5.20 -2.53
N CYS A 291 -1.95 4.84 -3.63
CA CYS A 291 -0.57 5.24 -3.92
C CYS A 291 -0.53 6.42 -4.89
N LEU A 292 0.27 7.45 -4.59
CA LEU A 292 0.18 8.76 -5.24
C LEU A 292 1.56 9.38 -5.50
N ALA A 293 1.93 9.57 -6.77
CA ALA A 293 3.13 10.31 -7.21
C ALA A 293 4.45 9.88 -6.52
N THR A 294 4.64 8.58 -6.28
CA THR A 294 5.80 8.06 -5.54
C THR A 294 6.22 6.66 -6.00
N MET A 295 6.79 6.55 -7.21
CA MET A 295 7.14 5.26 -7.83
C MET A 295 7.80 4.25 -6.86
N LEU A 296 8.82 4.68 -6.09
CA LEU A 296 9.53 3.81 -5.17
C LEU A 296 8.62 3.24 -4.07
N HIS A 297 7.87 4.09 -3.37
CA HIS A 297 7.02 3.66 -2.27
C HIS A 297 5.77 2.93 -2.78
N THR A 298 5.23 3.32 -3.94
CA THR A 298 4.14 2.63 -4.63
C THR A 298 4.51 1.18 -4.90
N ILE A 299 5.67 0.95 -5.53
CA ILE A 299 6.14 -0.40 -5.86
C ILE A 299 6.45 -1.20 -4.60
N ALA A 300 7.14 -0.61 -3.62
CA ALA A 300 7.41 -1.28 -2.36
C ALA A 300 6.12 -1.73 -1.67
N THR A 301 5.10 -0.86 -1.66
CA THR A 301 3.79 -1.15 -1.06
C THR A 301 3.04 -2.22 -1.84
N GLY A 302 3.03 -2.16 -3.17
CA GLY A 302 2.43 -3.19 -4.03
C GLY A 302 2.98 -4.58 -3.74
N ASN A 303 4.30 -4.72 -3.66
CA ASN A 303 4.95 -5.98 -3.30
C ASN A 303 4.54 -6.50 -1.91
N MET A 304 4.08 -5.61 -1.03
CA MET A 304 3.59 -5.94 0.29
C MET A 304 2.07 -6.08 0.37
N THR A 305 1.31 -5.85 -0.69
CA THR A 305 -0.16 -5.79 -0.62
C THR A 305 -0.78 -7.04 -1.28
N PRO A 306 -1.41 -7.94 -0.52
CA PRO A 306 -2.19 -9.04 -1.11
C PRO A 306 -3.49 -8.51 -1.72
N SER A 307 -4.13 -9.30 -2.58
CA SER A 307 -5.44 -8.96 -3.17
C SER A 307 -6.61 -9.15 -2.21
N TYR A 308 -6.37 -9.63 -0.99
CA TYR A 308 -7.40 -10.02 -0.05
C TYR A 308 -6.99 -9.80 1.41
N ARG A 309 -8.00 -9.82 2.28
CA ARG A 309 -7.85 -9.79 3.73
C ARG A 309 -8.76 -10.83 4.37
N VAL A 310 -8.23 -11.55 5.35
CA VAL A 310 -9.03 -12.29 6.33
C VAL A 310 -9.25 -11.39 7.54
N LEU A 311 -10.51 -11.15 7.88
CA LEU A 311 -10.93 -10.36 9.05
C LEU A 311 -10.97 -11.23 10.32
N GLU A 312 -11.11 -10.59 11.48
CA GLU A 312 -11.13 -11.28 12.78
C GLU A 312 -12.29 -12.28 12.92
N ASP A 313 -13.40 -12.07 12.22
CA ASP A 313 -14.56 -12.97 12.18
C ASP A 313 -14.41 -14.11 11.15
N GLY A 314 -13.28 -14.18 10.45
CA GLY A 314 -13.02 -15.15 9.39
C GLY A 314 -13.51 -14.74 8.00
N THR A 315 -14.16 -13.58 7.86
CA THR A 315 -14.62 -13.08 6.56
C THR A 315 -13.43 -12.78 5.67
N ILE A 316 -13.49 -13.27 4.42
CA ILE A 316 -12.50 -12.98 3.38
C ILE A 316 -13.05 -11.89 2.47
N ARG A 317 -12.33 -10.78 2.32
CA ARG A 317 -12.72 -9.64 1.48
C ARG A 317 -11.58 -9.18 0.57
N PRO A 318 -11.85 -8.49 -0.54
CA PRO A 318 -10.79 -7.97 -1.38
C PRO A 318 -10.06 -6.81 -0.69
N VAL A 319 -8.80 -6.62 -1.07
CA VAL A 319 -8.04 -5.40 -0.79
C VAL A 319 -7.98 -4.58 -2.06
N PHE A 320 -8.40 -3.32 -1.98
CA PHE A 320 -8.37 -2.40 -3.10
C PHE A 320 -7.04 -1.65 -3.14
N LEU A 321 -6.37 -1.68 -4.28
CA LEU A 321 -5.11 -0.96 -4.49
C LEU A 321 -5.30 0.03 -5.63
N TYR A 322 -5.15 1.33 -5.34
CA TYR A 322 -5.20 2.40 -6.31
C TYR A 322 -3.80 2.96 -6.53
N THR A 323 -3.48 3.32 -7.78
CA THR A 323 -2.24 4.01 -8.12
C THR A 323 -2.52 5.17 -9.05
N VAL A 324 -2.09 6.35 -8.63
CA VAL A 324 -2.31 7.60 -9.33
C VAL A 324 -0.97 8.28 -9.58
N ASP A 325 -0.67 8.52 -10.84
CA ASP A 325 0.53 9.23 -11.25
C ASP A 325 0.27 9.95 -12.58
N ALA A 326 0.97 11.04 -12.83
CA ALA A 326 0.90 11.72 -14.13
C ALA A 326 1.71 10.95 -15.19
N ASP A 327 2.66 10.11 -14.76
CA ASP A 327 3.47 9.28 -15.63
C ASP A 327 2.86 7.88 -15.81
N GLU A 328 2.48 7.57 -17.05
CA GLU A 328 2.01 6.25 -17.47
C GLU A 328 3.03 5.14 -17.16
N PHE A 329 4.32 5.45 -17.17
CA PHE A 329 5.37 4.49 -16.85
C PHE A 329 5.28 4.01 -15.39
N VAL A 330 5.01 4.92 -14.45
CA VAL A 330 4.93 4.59 -13.03
C VAL A 330 3.73 3.70 -12.75
N VAL A 331 2.57 4.03 -13.32
CA VAL A 331 1.35 3.25 -13.09
C VAL A 331 1.46 1.85 -13.70
N ASN A 332 2.07 1.72 -14.88
CA ASN A 332 2.23 0.42 -15.56
C ASN A 332 3.27 -0.45 -14.87
N LYS A 333 4.31 0.15 -14.25
CA LYS A 333 5.35 -0.61 -13.53
C LYS A 333 4.83 -1.40 -12.35
N LEU A 334 3.74 -0.96 -11.72
CA LEU A 334 3.12 -1.68 -10.62
C LEU A 334 2.42 -2.95 -11.12
N LEU A 335 1.69 -2.86 -12.24
CA LEU A 335 1.06 -4.01 -12.91
C LEU A 335 2.11 -5.02 -13.37
N ASP A 336 3.21 -4.55 -13.98
CA ASP A 336 4.34 -5.37 -14.42
C ASP A 336 4.99 -6.18 -13.28
N ARG A 337 4.84 -5.74 -12.03
CA ARG A 337 5.41 -6.37 -10.83
C ARG A 337 4.42 -7.27 -10.09
N GLY A 338 3.37 -7.72 -10.77
CA GLY A 338 2.45 -8.73 -10.24
C GLY A 338 1.37 -8.18 -9.31
N SER A 339 1.22 -6.85 -9.16
CA SER A 339 0.09 -6.22 -8.46
C SER A 339 -1.12 -6.08 -9.38
N LEU A 340 -1.60 -7.21 -9.91
CA LEU A 340 -2.59 -7.27 -11.00
C LEU A 340 -3.99 -6.80 -10.62
N SER A 341 -4.30 -6.63 -9.33
CA SER A 341 -5.57 -6.06 -8.85
C SER A 341 -5.56 -4.54 -8.73
N ALA A 342 -4.47 -3.86 -9.12
CA ALA A 342 -4.36 -2.41 -8.98
C ALA A 342 -5.25 -1.66 -9.99
N THR A 343 -6.06 -0.72 -9.49
CA THR A 343 -6.78 0.26 -10.30
C THR A 343 -5.88 1.46 -10.55
N THR A 344 -5.49 1.69 -11.81
CA THR A 344 -4.57 2.79 -12.17
C THR A 344 -5.32 4.01 -12.72
N ILE A 345 -4.88 5.21 -12.36
CA ILE A 345 -5.43 6.48 -12.85
C ILE A 345 -4.27 7.36 -13.28
N VAL A 346 -4.21 7.72 -14.55
CA VAL A 346 -3.17 8.60 -15.10
C VAL A 346 -3.64 10.05 -15.01
N THR A 347 -3.20 10.78 -13.98
CA THR A 347 -3.60 12.18 -13.76
C THR A 347 -2.65 12.92 -12.80
N ASN A 348 -2.76 14.25 -12.73
CA ASN A 348 -2.08 15.03 -11.71
C ASN A 348 -2.69 14.70 -10.34
N VAL A 349 -1.86 14.34 -9.37
CA VAL A 349 -2.30 13.96 -8.03
C VAL A 349 -2.93 15.10 -7.21
N GLN A 350 -2.61 16.35 -7.53
CA GLN A 350 -3.23 17.54 -6.94
C GLN A 350 -4.69 17.66 -7.41
N ASP A 351 -4.95 17.47 -8.70
CA ASP A 351 -6.32 17.45 -9.24
C ASP A 351 -7.11 16.25 -8.69
N PHE A 352 -6.46 15.07 -8.63
CA PHE A 352 -7.05 13.86 -8.06
C PHE A 352 -7.57 14.08 -6.65
N ILE A 353 -6.75 14.61 -5.73
CA ILE A 353 -7.17 14.78 -4.34
C ILE A 353 -8.28 15.82 -4.21
N MET A 354 -8.26 16.88 -5.03
CA MET A 354 -9.33 17.87 -5.05
C MET A 354 -10.66 17.25 -5.50
N LEU A 355 -10.63 16.39 -6.52
CA LEU A 355 -11.83 15.65 -6.96
C LEU A 355 -12.33 14.66 -5.91
N VAL A 356 -11.42 13.93 -5.26
CA VAL A 356 -11.77 12.99 -4.18
C VAL A 356 -12.37 13.72 -2.99
N ALA A 357 -11.73 14.79 -2.52
CA ALA A 357 -12.22 15.55 -1.37
C ALA A 357 -13.59 16.18 -1.65
N ARG A 358 -13.81 16.75 -2.84
CA ARG A 358 -15.14 17.26 -3.25
C ARG A 358 -16.15 16.12 -3.38
N GLY A 359 -15.77 15.01 -4.01
CA GLY A 359 -16.62 13.85 -4.22
C GLY A 359 -17.03 13.15 -2.93
N LEU A 360 -16.31 13.39 -1.83
CA LEU A 360 -16.61 12.94 -0.47
C LEU A 360 -17.23 14.02 0.42
N ASP A 361 -17.50 15.21 -0.14
CA ASP A 361 -18.14 16.34 0.54
C ASP A 361 -17.35 16.85 1.77
N VAL A 362 -16.01 16.83 1.72
CA VAL A 362 -15.13 17.28 2.83
C VAL A 362 -14.47 18.65 2.59
N ILE A 363 -14.63 19.22 1.38
CA ILE A 363 -14.19 20.58 1.01
C ILE A 363 -15.22 21.34 0.18
#